data_AF-A0A7V6W233-F1
#
_entry.id   AF-A0A7V6W233-F1
#
_cell.length_a   1.000
_cell.length_b   1.000
_cell.length_c   1.000
_cell.angle_alpha   90.00
_cell.angle_beta   90.00
_cell.angle_gamma   90.00
#
_symmetry.space_group_name_H-M   'P 1'
#
loop_
_entity.id
_entity.type
_entity.pdbx_description
1 polymer ?
#
loop_
_entity_poly.entity_id
_entity_poly.type
_entity_poly.pdbx_seq_one_letter_code
_entity_poly.pdbx_strand_id
1 'polypeptide(L)'
;MKDQSILVNNGVDLQKSLELFGDINMYDDSLGDFMAEIENKLYKISHFKEMNDMDNYAILVHSLKSDARYFGFTLLADLSYAHELESKANNTIFVNENYNALINEANRIVNVVREYLKSSSNQSGDVPNINETQTINETHTPTILVADDSEIIIKIVEKAFSNKYNILTAKDGQEAINYLKECNQYNIVGFLLDLNMPKVDGFKVLEYMEENNLFSKVPVSIITGTDSVEINLNAFKFPIVDILRKPFTESALNNILERTINHRSNIGM
;
A
#
# COMPACT_ATOMS: atom_id res chain seq x y z
N MET A 1 -3.09 18.53 -21.26
CA MET A 1 -2.18 18.17 -20.15
C MET A 1 -2.58 19.02 -18.96
N LYS A 2 -2.69 18.41 -17.77
CA LYS A 2 -3.02 19.10 -16.52
C LYS A 2 -1.89 20.07 -16.16
N ASP A 3 -2.24 21.17 -15.50
CA ASP A 3 -1.27 22.16 -15.07
C ASP A 3 -0.55 21.67 -13.81
N GLN A 4 0.62 21.06 -14.00
CA GLN A 4 1.46 20.55 -12.92
C GLN A 4 1.93 21.65 -11.94
N SER A 5 1.90 22.92 -12.36
CA SER A 5 2.29 24.02 -11.47
C SER A 5 1.33 24.17 -10.29
N ILE A 6 0.08 23.72 -10.41
CA ILE A 6 -0.90 23.70 -9.30
C ILE A 6 -0.36 22.85 -8.15
N LEU A 7 0.22 21.68 -8.44
CA LEU A 7 0.77 20.79 -7.42
C LEU A 7 2.03 21.40 -6.79
N VAL A 8 3.00 21.79 -7.63
CA VAL A 8 4.30 22.29 -7.18
C VAL A 8 4.15 23.58 -6.37
N ASN A 9 3.33 24.53 -6.82
CA ASN A 9 3.08 25.79 -6.11
C ASN A 9 2.37 25.59 -4.77
N ASN A 10 1.72 24.45 -4.56
CA ASN A 10 1.04 24.07 -3.33
C ASN A 10 1.86 23.13 -2.43
N GLY A 11 3.16 22.98 -2.71
CA GLY A 11 4.11 22.25 -1.85
C GLY A 11 4.15 20.75 -2.09
N VAL A 12 3.64 20.27 -3.23
CA VAL A 12 3.74 18.87 -3.63
C VAL A 12 5.10 18.62 -4.28
N ASP A 13 5.84 17.64 -3.79
CA ASP A 13 7.11 17.18 -4.39
C ASP A 13 6.83 16.25 -5.60
N LEU A 14 6.40 16.85 -6.70
CA LEU A 14 6.03 16.12 -7.91
C LEU A 14 7.21 15.36 -8.51
N GLN A 15 8.44 15.91 -8.43
CA GLN A 15 9.61 15.24 -8.98
C GLN A 15 9.83 13.89 -8.31
N LYS A 16 9.84 13.86 -6.97
CA LYS A 16 9.99 12.62 -6.21
C LYS A 16 8.86 11.64 -6.47
N SER A 17 7.62 12.13 -6.61
CA SER A 17 6.49 11.26 -6.97
C SER A 17 6.67 10.62 -8.34
N LEU A 18 7.12 11.35 -9.35
CA LEU A 18 7.37 10.79 -10.68
C LEU A 18 8.50 9.76 -10.68
N GLU A 19 9.52 9.91 -9.83
CA GLU A 19 10.54 8.88 -9.63
C GLU A 19 9.95 7.57 -9.05
N LEU A 20 8.90 7.66 -8.24
CA LEU A 20 8.22 6.51 -7.63
C LEU A 20 7.21 5.85 -8.59
N PHE A 21 6.38 6.66 -9.24
CA PHE A 21 5.31 6.19 -10.14
C PHE A 21 5.78 5.92 -11.58
N GLY A 22 6.97 6.40 -11.94
CA GLY A 22 7.58 6.26 -13.27
C GLY A 22 7.13 7.31 -14.28
N ASP A 23 5.83 7.62 -14.34
CA ASP A 23 5.28 8.59 -15.27
C ASP A 23 4.08 9.38 -14.70
N ILE A 24 3.72 10.48 -15.38
CA ILE A 24 2.63 11.37 -14.96
C ILE A 24 1.24 10.75 -15.13
N ASN A 25 1.07 9.81 -16.06
CA ASN A 25 -0.24 9.17 -16.27
C ASN A 25 -0.56 8.24 -15.10
N MET A 26 0.43 7.46 -14.65
CA MET A 26 0.30 6.63 -13.46
C MET A 26 0.02 7.44 -12.21
N TYR A 27 0.74 8.55 -12.06
CA TYR A 27 0.52 9.49 -10.97
C TYR A 27 -0.91 10.05 -10.99
N ASP A 28 -1.39 10.48 -12.16
CA ASP A 28 -2.73 11.03 -12.36
C ASP A 28 -3.84 10.01 -12.08
N ASP A 29 -3.69 8.77 -12.56
CA ASP A 29 -4.65 7.69 -12.32
C ASP A 29 -4.71 7.35 -10.83
N SER A 30 -3.54 7.20 -10.19
CA SER A 30 -3.44 6.91 -8.75
C SER A 30 -4.01 8.03 -7.88
N LEU A 31 -3.87 9.30 -8.30
CA LEU A 31 -4.52 10.43 -7.62
C LEU A 31 -6.05 10.32 -7.66
N GLY A 32 -6.61 9.76 -8.72
CA GLY A 32 -8.05 9.50 -8.83
C GLY A 32 -8.55 8.56 -7.73
N ASP A 33 -7.81 7.48 -7.47
CA ASP A 33 -8.16 6.50 -6.43
C ASP A 33 -8.00 7.07 -5.03
N PHE A 34 -6.90 7.80 -4.80
CA PHE A 34 -6.70 8.52 -3.55
C PHE A 34 -7.89 9.42 -3.24
N MET A 35 -8.38 10.17 -4.24
CA MET A 35 -9.54 11.05 -4.08
C MET A 35 -10.84 10.29 -3.83
N ALA A 36 -10.99 9.06 -4.34
CA ALA A 36 -12.16 8.22 -4.09
C ALA A 36 -12.20 7.65 -2.66
N GLU A 37 -11.04 7.45 -2.03
CA GLU A 37 -10.93 6.77 -0.74
C GLU A 37 -10.69 7.69 0.45
N ILE A 38 -10.04 8.83 0.23
CA ILE A 38 -9.55 9.70 1.28
C ILE A 38 -10.67 10.16 2.22
N GLU A 39 -11.87 10.47 1.72
CA GLU A 39 -12.99 10.90 2.56
C GLU A 39 -13.40 9.83 3.57
N ASN A 40 -13.50 8.57 3.13
CA ASN A 40 -13.80 7.44 4.00
C ASN A 40 -12.66 7.16 5.00
N LYS A 41 -11.40 7.29 4.55
CA LYS A 41 -10.22 7.13 5.41
C LYS A 41 -10.22 8.18 6.53
N LEU A 42 -10.44 9.46 6.20
CA LEU A 42 -10.53 10.56 7.18
C LEU A 42 -11.71 10.38 8.15
N TYR A 43 -12.87 9.92 7.67
CA TYR A 43 -14.00 9.59 8.52
C TYR A 43 -13.63 8.53 9.58
N LYS A 44 -13.00 7.43 9.17
CA LYS A 44 -12.58 6.37 10.09
C LYS A 44 -11.51 6.84 11.08
N ILE A 45 -10.57 7.69 10.65
CA ILE A 45 -9.59 8.32 11.55
C ILE A 45 -10.30 9.14 12.64
N SER A 46 -11.30 9.94 12.28
CA SER A 46 -12.13 10.69 13.24
C SER A 46 -12.83 9.76 14.23
N HIS A 47 -13.44 8.69 13.70
CA HIS A 47 -14.21 7.74 14.48
C HIS A 47 -13.36 7.02 15.53
N PHE A 48 -12.20 6.47 15.14
CA PHE A 48 -11.32 5.78 16.09
C PHE A 48 -10.70 6.72 17.11
N LYS A 49 -10.41 7.98 16.73
CA LYS A 49 -10.01 9.01 17.69
C LYS A 49 -11.10 9.23 18.74
N GLU A 50 -12.36 9.40 18.35
CA GLU A 50 -13.48 9.64 19.26
C GLU A 50 -13.73 8.46 20.20
N MET A 51 -13.49 7.23 19.72
CA MET A 51 -13.56 6.01 20.52
C MET A 51 -12.33 5.79 21.42
N ASN A 52 -11.29 6.62 21.31
CA ASN A 52 -9.96 6.39 21.89
C ASN A 52 -9.33 5.04 21.51
N ASP A 53 -9.67 4.51 20.33
CA ASP A 53 -9.09 3.30 19.77
C ASP A 53 -7.78 3.65 19.04
N MET A 54 -6.69 3.77 19.82
CA MET A 54 -5.39 4.22 19.31
C MET A 54 -4.73 3.20 18.38
N ASP A 55 -5.04 1.92 18.54
CA ASP A 55 -4.48 0.86 17.71
C ASP A 55 -5.01 0.96 16.27
N ASN A 56 -6.35 1.01 16.10
CA ASN A 56 -6.93 1.19 14.77
C ASN A 56 -6.68 2.58 14.20
N TYR A 57 -6.60 3.61 15.06
CA TYR A 57 -6.18 4.94 14.65
C TYR A 57 -4.77 4.91 14.04
N ALA A 58 -3.81 4.27 14.72
CA ALA A 58 -2.41 4.15 14.28
C ALA A 58 -2.29 3.52 12.89
N ILE A 59 -3.10 2.49 12.62
CA ILE A 59 -3.13 1.79 11.33
C ILE A 59 -3.58 2.74 10.22
N LEU A 60 -4.65 3.52 10.43
CA LEU A 60 -5.14 4.43 9.40
C LEU A 60 -4.21 5.61 9.12
N VAL A 61 -3.58 6.17 10.16
CA VAL A 61 -2.60 7.25 9.95
C VAL A 61 -1.29 6.72 9.34
N HIS A 62 -0.92 5.46 9.59
CA HIS A 62 0.16 4.78 8.87
C HIS A 62 -0.16 4.64 7.37
N SER A 63 -1.38 4.22 7.03
CA SER A 63 -1.88 4.13 5.67
C SER A 63 -1.85 5.50 4.98
N LEU A 64 -2.40 6.53 5.63
CA LEU A 64 -2.40 7.91 5.12
C LEU A 64 -0.99 8.48 4.91
N LYS A 65 -0.06 8.20 5.83
CA LYS A 65 1.35 8.56 5.70
C LYS A 65 1.95 7.93 4.44
N SER A 66 1.68 6.67 4.18
CA SER A 66 2.21 5.96 3.00
C SER A 66 1.70 6.60 1.71
N ASP A 67 0.39 6.84 1.60
CA ASP A 67 -0.19 7.52 0.44
C ASP A 67 0.44 8.91 0.22
N ALA A 68 0.56 9.69 1.31
CA ALA A 68 1.15 11.02 1.27
C ALA A 68 2.62 11.01 0.81
N ARG A 69 3.41 10.00 1.19
CA ARG A 69 4.80 9.86 0.74
C ARG A 69 4.91 9.56 -0.76
N TYR A 70 4.01 8.73 -1.31
CA TYR A 70 3.99 8.43 -2.73
C TYR A 70 3.64 9.66 -3.57
N PHE A 71 2.63 10.42 -3.15
CA PHE A 71 2.22 11.64 -3.87
C PHE A 71 3.03 12.89 -3.53
N GLY A 72 4.08 12.78 -2.72
CA GLY A 72 4.94 13.94 -2.42
C GLY A 72 4.23 14.99 -1.55
N PHE A 73 3.17 14.61 -0.82
CA PHE A 73 2.45 15.46 0.13
C PHE A 73 3.23 15.54 1.45
N THR A 74 4.39 16.21 1.40
CA THR A 74 5.40 16.17 2.47
C THR A 74 4.84 16.51 3.86
N LEU A 75 4.11 17.63 3.99
CA LEU A 75 3.53 18.03 5.29
C LEU A 75 2.48 17.03 5.80
N LEU A 76 1.65 16.49 4.92
CA LEU A 76 0.66 15.47 5.28
C LEU A 76 1.34 14.17 5.75
N ALA A 77 2.42 13.78 5.09
CA ALA A 77 3.22 12.62 5.48
C ALA A 77 3.85 12.81 6.86
N ASP A 78 4.42 13.99 7.14
CA ASP A 78 5.05 14.29 8.43
C ASP A 78 4.04 14.32 9.57
N LEU A 79 2.88 14.97 9.37
CA LEU A 79 1.80 14.99 10.36
C LEU A 79 1.28 13.58 10.62
N SER A 80 1.04 12.79 9.57
CA SER A 80 0.54 11.42 9.69
C SER A 80 1.55 10.51 10.41
N TYR A 81 2.85 10.72 10.18
CA TYR A 81 3.91 10.00 10.90
C TYR A 81 3.97 10.35 12.38
N ALA A 82 3.86 11.63 12.74
CA ALA A 82 3.82 12.04 14.14
C ALA A 82 2.60 11.43 14.87
N HIS A 83 1.43 11.47 14.23
CA HIS A 83 0.23 10.81 14.73
C HIS A 83 0.40 9.30 14.89
N GLU A 84 1.04 8.62 13.93
CA GLU A 84 1.33 7.17 14.03
C GLU A 84 2.19 6.83 15.25
N LEU A 85 3.26 7.60 15.49
CA LEU A 85 4.17 7.35 16.62
C LEU A 85 3.45 7.56 17.96
N GLU A 86 2.71 8.66 18.08
CA GLU A 86 2.07 9.06 19.33
C GLU A 86 0.86 8.19 19.65
N SER A 87 0.10 7.72 18.64
CA SER A 87 -0.97 6.74 18.85
C SER A 87 -0.42 5.37 19.27
N LYS A 88 0.69 4.90 18.67
CA LYS A 88 1.37 3.66 19.10
C LYS A 88 1.89 3.75 20.55
N ALA A 89 2.25 4.95 21.00
CA ALA A 89 2.61 5.23 22.39
C ALA A 89 1.39 5.46 23.32
N ASN A 90 0.16 5.32 22.83
CA ASN A 90 -1.09 5.64 23.53
C ASN A 90 -1.16 7.09 24.07
N ASN A 91 -0.48 8.04 23.42
CA ASN A 91 -0.51 9.45 23.78
C ASN A 91 -1.75 10.15 23.21
N THR A 92 -2.89 9.91 23.85
CA THR A 92 -4.19 10.49 23.43
C THR A 92 -4.23 12.01 23.51
N ILE A 93 -3.42 12.63 24.37
CA ILE A 93 -3.34 14.10 24.49
C ILE A 93 -2.77 14.68 23.19
N PHE A 94 -1.62 14.18 22.74
CA PHE A 94 -1.01 14.63 21.49
C PHE A 94 -1.98 14.45 20.31
N VAL A 95 -2.58 13.26 20.19
CA VAL A 95 -3.52 12.95 19.09
C VAL A 95 -4.66 13.96 19.08
N ASN A 96 -5.27 14.27 20.23
CA ASN A 96 -6.38 15.22 20.30
C ASN A 96 -5.95 16.67 20.00
N GLU A 97 -4.83 17.12 20.55
CA GLU A 97 -4.34 18.50 20.35
C GLU A 97 -3.91 18.76 18.90
N ASN A 98 -3.34 17.76 18.22
CA ASN A 98 -2.79 17.89 16.87
C ASN A 98 -3.72 17.34 15.78
N TYR A 99 -4.90 16.82 16.13
CA TYR A 99 -5.85 16.25 15.17
C TYR A 99 -6.28 17.26 14.10
N ASN A 100 -6.61 18.48 14.51
CA ASN A 100 -7.06 19.52 13.59
C ASN A 100 -5.98 19.88 12.56
N ALA A 101 -4.71 19.85 12.94
CA ALA A 101 -3.61 20.11 12.00
C ALA A 101 -3.56 19.03 10.91
N LEU A 102 -3.64 17.75 11.29
CA LEU A 102 -3.66 16.61 10.35
C LEU A 102 -4.84 16.71 9.37
N ILE A 103 -6.06 16.93 9.88
CA ILE A 103 -7.27 16.96 9.06
C ILE A 103 -7.32 18.21 8.17
N ASN A 104 -6.90 19.37 8.67
CA ASN A 104 -6.84 20.59 7.86
C ASN A 104 -5.86 20.44 6.70
N GLU A 105 -4.71 19.83 6.93
CA GLU A 105 -3.75 19.57 5.87
C GLU A 105 -4.28 18.54 4.86
N ALA A 106 -4.89 17.45 5.32
CA ALA A 106 -5.50 16.46 4.43
C ALA A 106 -6.57 17.11 3.53
N ASN A 107 -7.46 17.94 4.11
CA ASN A 107 -8.47 18.68 3.36
C ASN A 107 -7.87 19.69 2.38
N ARG A 108 -6.77 20.37 2.76
CA ARG A 108 -6.03 21.26 1.87
C ARG A 108 -5.52 20.50 0.65
N ILE A 109 -4.86 19.36 0.86
CA ILE A 109 -4.36 18.50 -0.21
C ILE A 109 -5.48 18.01 -1.11
N VAL A 110 -6.59 17.54 -0.54
CA VAL A 110 -7.79 17.14 -1.30
C VAL A 110 -8.29 18.26 -2.20
N ASN A 111 -8.28 19.52 -1.74
CA ASN A 111 -8.66 20.66 -2.56
C ASN A 111 -7.66 20.94 -3.69
N VAL A 112 -6.36 20.89 -3.40
CA VAL A 112 -5.28 21.08 -4.38
C VAL A 112 -5.35 20.01 -5.48
N VAL A 113 -5.49 18.74 -5.10
CA VAL A 113 -5.63 17.63 -6.06
C VAL A 113 -6.90 17.78 -6.88
N ARG A 114 -8.02 18.18 -6.26
CA ARG A 114 -9.26 18.43 -6.99
C ARG A 114 -9.12 19.55 -8.01
N GLU A 115 -8.39 20.62 -7.70
CA GLU A 115 -8.10 21.71 -8.64
C GLU A 115 -7.20 21.24 -9.78
N TYR A 116 -6.14 20.50 -9.46
CA TYR A 116 -5.23 19.90 -10.44
C TYR A 116 -5.96 18.98 -11.42
N LEU A 117 -6.79 18.05 -10.93
CA LEU A 117 -7.54 17.12 -11.78
C LEU A 117 -8.57 17.85 -12.66
N LYS A 118 -9.11 19.00 -12.23
CA LYS A 118 -10.03 19.84 -13.01
C LYS A 118 -9.32 20.71 -14.05
N SER A 119 -8.04 21.01 -13.91
CA SER A 119 -7.29 21.91 -14.79
C SER A 119 -7.24 21.49 -16.27
N SER A 120 -7.69 20.27 -16.61
CA SER A 120 -7.80 19.78 -17.99
C SER A 120 -9.22 19.82 -18.58
N SER A 121 -10.22 20.40 -17.92
CA SER A 121 -11.60 20.37 -18.43
C SER A 121 -11.85 21.39 -19.56
N ASN A 122 -11.40 21.05 -20.77
CA ASN A 122 -12.02 21.39 -22.04
C ASN A 122 -11.78 20.22 -23.03
N GLN A 123 -12.60 19.16 -22.92
CA GLN A 123 -13.28 18.42 -24.00
C GLN A 123 -13.73 17.01 -23.56
N SER A 124 -14.81 16.59 -24.21
CA SER A 124 -15.62 15.39 -24.08
C SER A 124 -14.95 14.08 -24.52
N GLY A 125 -15.49 12.97 -24.03
CA GLY A 125 -15.51 11.66 -24.71
C GLY A 125 -14.31 10.75 -24.44
N ASP A 126 -14.48 9.69 -23.65
CA ASP A 126 -14.88 8.36 -24.13
C ASP A 126 -14.99 7.40 -22.93
N VAL A 127 -16.01 6.54 -22.95
CA VAL A 127 -16.19 5.45 -21.99
C VAL A 127 -15.64 4.18 -22.62
N PRO A 128 -14.63 3.52 -22.05
CA PRO A 128 -14.29 2.17 -22.45
C PRO A 128 -15.36 1.20 -21.93
N ASN A 129 -15.95 0.48 -22.87
CA ASN A 129 -16.84 -0.64 -22.66
C ASN A 129 -16.02 -1.86 -22.17
N ILE A 130 -16.30 -2.34 -20.97
CA ILE A 130 -15.77 -3.61 -20.45
C ILE A 130 -16.86 -4.68 -20.54
N ASN A 131 -16.85 -5.40 -21.67
CA ASN A 131 -17.39 -6.74 -21.76
C ASN A 131 -16.29 -7.63 -22.33
N GLU A 132 -15.52 -8.26 -21.46
CA GLU A 132 -14.83 -9.50 -21.81
C GLU A 132 -15.01 -10.52 -20.69
N THR A 133 -16.04 -11.34 -20.86
CA THR A 133 -16.10 -12.68 -20.31
C THR A 133 -14.92 -13.45 -20.91
N GLN A 134 -13.84 -13.63 -20.15
CA GLN A 134 -12.75 -14.49 -20.58
C GLN A 134 -12.93 -15.92 -20.06
N THR A 135 -13.06 -16.79 -21.05
CA THR A 135 -13.10 -18.24 -21.02
C THR A 135 -11.89 -18.81 -20.31
N ILE A 136 -12.13 -19.73 -19.38
CA ILE A 136 -11.13 -20.43 -18.59
C ILE A 136 -10.36 -21.38 -19.51
N ASN A 137 -9.12 -21.04 -19.86
CA ASN A 137 -8.18 -21.97 -20.48
C ASN A 137 -7.09 -22.31 -19.46
N GLU A 138 -7.00 -23.61 -19.15
CA GLU A 138 -6.08 -24.21 -18.18
C GLU A 138 -4.62 -24.12 -18.65
N THR A 139 -3.98 -22.99 -18.38
CA THR A 139 -2.55 -22.92 -18.08
C THR A 139 -2.44 -22.24 -16.72
N HIS A 140 -1.94 -22.93 -15.69
CA HIS A 140 -1.84 -22.38 -14.33
C HIS A 140 -0.79 -21.24 -14.31
N THR A 141 -1.19 -20.05 -14.73
CA THR A 141 -0.37 -18.84 -14.64
C THR A 141 0.06 -18.66 -13.17
N PRO A 142 1.36 -18.45 -12.90
CA PRO A 142 1.84 -18.23 -11.54
C PRO A 142 1.19 -17.00 -10.92
N THR A 143 0.86 -17.09 -9.64
CA THR A 143 0.14 -16.03 -8.93
C THR A 143 1.03 -15.39 -7.87
N ILE A 144 1.00 -14.05 -7.80
CA ILE A 144 1.58 -13.28 -6.71
C ILE A 144 0.46 -12.84 -5.78
N LEU A 145 0.59 -13.15 -4.50
CA LEU A 145 -0.28 -12.58 -3.47
C LEU A 145 0.34 -11.27 -2.99
N VAL A 146 -0.47 -10.23 -2.84
CA VAL A 146 -0.10 -8.97 -2.23
C VAL A 146 -1.09 -8.63 -1.14
N ALA A 147 -0.60 -8.43 0.08
CA ALA A 147 -1.41 -7.99 1.21
C ALA A 147 -0.95 -6.61 1.65
N ASP A 148 -1.76 -5.59 1.38
CA ASP A 148 -1.50 -4.19 1.70
C ASP A 148 -2.84 -3.46 1.80
N ASP A 149 -3.00 -2.56 2.76
CA ASP A 149 -4.23 -1.77 2.89
C ASP A 149 -4.20 -0.47 2.05
N SER A 150 -3.04 -0.14 1.47
CA SER A 150 -2.89 0.99 0.54
C SER A 150 -3.16 0.53 -0.89
N GLU A 151 -4.27 1.03 -1.45
CA GLU A 151 -4.72 0.73 -2.82
C GLU A 151 -3.74 1.24 -3.88
N ILE A 152 -2.97 2.29 -3.55
CA ILE A 152 -1.87 2.77 -4.38
C ILE A 152 -0.79 1.69 -4.51
N ILE A 153 -0.41 1.05 -3.41
CA ILE A 153 0.59 -0.02 -3.43
C ILE A 153 0.09 -1.20 -4.25
N ILE A 154 -1.16 -1.61 -4.03
CA ILE A 154 -1.81 -2.68 -4.80
C ILE A 154 -1.72 -2.37 -6.30
N LYS A 155 -2.11 -1.16 -6.72
CA LYS A 155 -2.07 -0.75 -8.14
C LYS A 155 -0.68 -0.70 -8.74
N ILE A 156 0.31 -0.23 -7.97
CA ILE A 156 1.71 -0.22 -8.42
C ILE A 156 2.17 -1.66 -8.71
N VAL A 157 1.85 -2.60 -7.83
CA VAL A 157 2.13 -4.03 -8.03
C VAL A 157 1.36 -4.58 -9.23
N GLU A 158 0.05 -4.36 -9.31
CA GLU A 158 -0.78 -4.86 -10.40
C GLU A 158 -0.26 -4.39 -11.76
N LYS A 159 0.06 -3.09 -11.88
CA LYS A 159 0.61 -2.54 -13.12
C LYS A 159 1.99 -3.13 -13.46
N ALA A 160 2.85 -3.32 -12.45
CA ALA A 160 4.18 -3.86 -12.67
C ALA A 160 4.16 -5.33 -13.15
N PHE A 161 3.18 -6.12 -12.70
CA PHE A 161 3.27 -7.58 -12.78
C PHE A 161 2.10 -8.32 -13.46
N SER A 162 0.95 -7.67 -13.69
CA SER A 162 -0.23 -8.28 -14.32
C SER A 162 0.00 -8.82 -15.73
N ASN A 163 1.05 -8.35 -16.43
CA ASN A 163 1.44 -8.86 -17.74
C ASN A 163 2.16 -10.22 -17.69
N LYS A 164 2.62 -10.65 -16.51
CA LYS A 164 3.43 -11.88 -16.31
C LYS A 164 2.82 -12.84 -15.29
N TYR A 165 2.05 -12.31 -14.35
CA TYR A 165 1.51 -13.05 -13.21
C TYR A 165 0.04 -12.72 -13.01
N ASN A 166 -0.71 -13.67 -12.45
CA ASN A 166 -1.98 -13.35 -11.80
C ASN A 166 -1.67 -12.62 -10.49
N ILE A 167 -2.47 -11.61 -10.14
CA ILE A 167 -2.31 -10.86 -8.90
C ILE A 167 -3.52 -11.14 -8.01
N LEU A 168 -3.28 -11.66 -6.82
CA LEU A 168 -4.26 -11.74 -5.74
C LEU A 168 -3.99 -10.64 -4.74
N THR A 169 -5.02 -9.90 -4.37
CA THR A 169 -4.92 -8.74 -3.49
C THR A 169 -5.69 -9.01 -2.21
N ALA A 170 -5.08 -8.72 -1.06
CA ALA A 170 -5.72 -8.78 0.25
C ALA A 170 -5.60 -7.40 0.92
N LYS A 171 -6.71 -6.88 1.42
CA LYS A 171 -6.75 -5.55 2.07
C LYS A 171 -6.46 -5.60 3.58
N ASP A 172 -6.37 -6.82 4.11
CA ASP A 172 -6.02 -7.10 5.49
C ASP A 172 -5.40 -8.49 5.65
N GLY A 173 -4.83 -8.78 6.83
CA GLY A 173 -4.20 -10.07 7.09
C GLY A 173 -5.19 -11.24 7.13
N GLN A 174 -6.49 -11.00 7.36
CA GLN A 174 -7.48 -12.08 7.39
C GLN A 174 -7.79 -12.58 5.98
N GLU A 175 -7.92 -11.67 5.01
CA GLU A 175 -8.02 -11.99 3.58
C GLU A 175 -6.77 -12.72 3.10
N ALA A 176 -5.58 -12.25 3.49
CA ALA A 176 -4.32 -12.90 3.14
C ALA A 176 -4.26 -14.36 3.64
N ILE A 177 -4.65 -14.58 4.91
CA ILE A 177 -4.73 -15.94 5.49
C ILE A 177 -5.71 -16.83 4.73
N ASN A 178 -6.84 -16.28 4.26
CA ASN A 178 -7.81 -17.06 3.49
C ASN A 178 -7.22 -17.53 2.15
N TYR A 179 -6.49 -16.67 1.44
CA TYR A 179 -5.77 -17.08 0.23
C TYR A 179 -4.65 -18.09 0.52
N LEU A 180 -3.95 -17.94 1.64
CA LEU A 180 -2.87 -18.86 2.03
C LEU A 180 -3.38 -20.27 2.35
N LYS A 181 -4.58 -20.42 2.94
CA LYS A 181 -5.23 -21.73 3.15
C LYS A 181 -5.43 -22.50 1.85
N GLU A 182 -5.72 -21.78 0.78
CA GLU A 182 -5.99 -22.29 -0.56
C GLU A 182 -4.80 -22.05 -1.52
N CYS A 183 -3.59 -21.83 -1.00
CA CYS A 183 -2.43 -21.39 -1.79
C CYS A 183 -2.09 -22.30 -2.98
N ASN A 184 -2.34 -23.61 -2.85
CA ASN A 184 -2.12 -24.58 -3.94
C ASN A 184 -3.13 -24.39 -5.08
N GLN A 185 -4.40 -24.07 -4.76
CA GLN A 185 -5.44 -23.82 -5.76
C GLN A 185 -5.14 -22.55 -6.56
N TYR A 186 -4.61 -21.53 -5.89
CA TYR A 186 -4.24 -20.27 -6.52
C TYR A 186 -2.87 -20.29 -7.20
N ASN A 187 -2.10 -21.37 -7.10
CA ASN A 187 -0.70 -21.44 -7.60
C ASN A 187 0.14 -20.23 -7.14
N ILE A 188 0.10 -19.92 -5.84
CA ILE A 188 0.84 -18.78 -5.29
C ILE A 188 2.33 -19.12 -5.31
N VAL A 189 3.12 -18.31 -6.03
CA VAL A 189 4.57 -18.49 -6.18
C VAL A 189 5.40 -17.44 -5.44
N GLY A 190 4.77 -16.36 -4.98
CA GLY A 190 5.40 -15.32 -4.18
C GLY A 190 4.35 -14.51 -3.43
N PHE A 191 4.74 -14.00 -2.27
CA PHE A 191 3.90 -13.19 -1.41
C PHE A 191 4.61 -11.89 -1.03
N LEU A 192 3.95 -10.75 -1.25
CA LEU A 192 4.37 -9.44 -0.78
C LEU A 192 3.44 -9.02 0.36
N LEU A 193 3.99 -8.82 1.55
CA LEU A 193 3.21 -8.63 2.77
C LEU A 193 3.56 -7.29 3.45
N ASP A 194 2.56 -6.44 3.67
CA ASP A 194 2.66 -5.33 4.61
C ASP A 194 2.52 -5.81 6.06
N LEU A 195 3.28 -5.18 6.97
CA LEU A 195 3.24 -5.54 8.39
C LEU A 195 2.16 -4.80 9.18
N ASN A 196 1.72 -3.62 8.73
CA ASN A 196 0.81 -2.74 9.46
C ASN A 196 -0.56 -2.67 8.76
N MET A 197 -1.30 -3.77 8.79
CA MET A 197 -2.64 -3.87 8.20
C MET A 197 -3.76 -3.86 9.26
N PRO A 198 -4.99 -3.40 8.92
CA PRO A 198 -6.13 -3.47 9.82
C PRO A 198 -6.57 -4.91 10.10
N LYS A 199 -7.35 -5.11 11.18
CA LYS A 199 -7.89 -6.40 11.66
C LYS A 199 -6.83 -7.42 12.10
N VAL A 200 -6.03 -7.91 11.17
CA VAL A 200 -4.94 -8.87 11.39
C VAL A 200 -3.68 -8.27 10.78
N ASP A 201 -2.69 -8.00 11.63
CA ASP A 201 -1.41 -7.46 11.20
C ASP A 201 -0.55 -8.50 10.46
N GLY A 202 0.50 -8.05 9.78
CA GLY A 202 1.35 -8.96 9.00
C GLY A 202 2.18 -9.91 9.86
N PHE A 203 2.47 -9.59 11.12
CA PHE A 203 3.17 -10.53 12.01
C PHE A 203 2.30 -11.75 12.31
N LYS A 204 0.99 -11.55 12.53
CA LYS A 204 0.03 -12.64 12.68
C LYS A 204 -0.08 -13.50 11.44
N VAL A 205 0.06 -12.91 10.25
CA VAL A 205 0.14 -13.68 8.99
C VAL A 205 1.42 -14.53 8.94
N LEU A 206 2.57 -14.00 9.36
CA LEU A 206 3.83 -14.75 9.43
C LEU A 206 3.78 -15.89 10.44
N GLU A 207 3.22 -15.66 11.63
CA GLU A 207 2.98 -16.70 12.64
C GLU A 207 2.11 -17.83 12.06
N TYR A 208 1.01 -17.47 11.38
CA TYR A 208 0.15 -18.43 10.71
C TYR A 208 0.91 -19.26 9.65
N MET A 209 1.77 -18.62 8.85
CA MET A 209 2.60 -19.31 7.87
C MET A 209 3.58 -20.29 8.52
N GLU A 210 4.14 -19.96 9.69
CA GLU A 210 5.04 -20.82 10.44
C GLU A 210 4.30 -22.06 10.94
N GLU A 211 3.19 -21.86 11.65
CA GLU A 211 2.35 -22.93 12.22
C GLU A 211 1.86 -23.92 11.15
N ASN A 212 1.64 -23.44 9.92
CA ASN A 212 1.12 -24.23 8.82
C ASN A 212 2.20 -24.67 7.81
N ASN A 213 3.48 -24.47 8.13
CA ASN A 213 4.63 -24.84 7.29
C ASN A 213 4.51 -24.31 5.85
N LEU A 214 4.10 -23.05 5.70
CA LEU A 214 3.82 -22.43 4.40
C LEU A 214 5.03 -21.76 3.79
N PHE A 215 6.07 -21.38 4.54
CA PHE A 215 7.23 -20.66 4.00
C PHE A 215 8.00 -21.41 2.91
N SER A 216 8.07 -22.74 2.99
CA SER A 216 8.68 -23.57 1.93
C SER A 216 7.83 -23.63 0.67
N LYS A 217 6.53 -23.36 0.79
CA LYS A 217 5.58 -23.36 -0.33
C LYS A 217 5.47 -21.95 -0.90
N VAL A 218 5.24 -20.94 -0.09
CA VAL A 218 5.00 -19.56 -0.49
C VAL A 218 6.14 -18.70 0.07
N PRO A 219 7.17 -18.39 -0.72
CA PRO A 219 8.19 -17.44 -0.29
C PRO A 219 7.56 -16.07 -0.12
N VAL A 220 7.90 -15.40 0.98
CA VAL A 220 7.31 -14.10 1.36
C VAL A 220 8.40 -13.05 1.53
N SER A 221 8.17 -11.87 0.96
CA SER A 221 8.93 -10.66 1.25
C SER A 221 8.04 -9.63 1.90
N ILE A 222 8.64 -8.83 2.76
CA ILE A 222 7.94 -7.77 3.48
C ILE A 222 8.01 -6.47 2.69
N ILE A 223 6.91 -5.73 2.64
CA ILE A 223 6.87 -4.35 2.15
C ILE A 223 6.41 -3.47 3.31
N THR A 224 7.27 -2.61 3.86
CA THR A 224 6.90 -1.85 5.08
C THR A 224 7.30 -0.37 5.00
N GLY A 225 6.45 0.50 5.53
CA GLY A 225 6.72 1.94 5.67
C GLY A 225 7.32 2.35 7.02
N THR A 226 7.67 1.39 7.90
CA THR A 226 8.21 1.66 9.23
C THR A 226 9.71 1.39 9.31
N ASP A 227 10.47 2.36 9.81
CA ASP A 227 11.95 2.33 9.91
C ASP A 227 12.46 1.97 11.32
N SER A 228 11.85 0.97 11.98
CA SER A 228 12.39 0.52 13.27
C SER A 228 13.32 -0.68 13.11
N VAL A 229 14.49 -0.62 13.76
CA VAL A 229 15.42 -1.76 13.86
C VAL A 229 14.70 -2.97 14.46
N GLU A 230 13.80 -2.74 15.41
CA GLU A 230 13.02 -3.77 16.08
C GLU A 230 12.07 -4.52 15.14
N ILE A 231 11.38 -3.83 14.22
CA ILE A 231 10.51 -4.48 13.24
C ILE A 231 11.33 -5.37 12.31
N ASN A 232 12.49 -4.87 11.83
CA ASN A 232 13.38 -5.68 11.01
C ASN A 232 13.84 -6.92 11.78
N LEU A 233 14.33 -6.76 13.02
CA LEU A 233 14.76 -7.88 13.86
C LEU A 233 13.64 -8.89 14.12
N ASN A 234 12.40 -8.44 14.32
CA ASN A 234 11.26 -9.32 14.54
C ASN A 234 10.85 -10.04 13.26
N ALA A 235 10.84 -9.36 12.11
CA ALA A 235 10.50 -9.97 10.83
C ALA A 235 11.54 -11.03 10.41
N PHE A 236 12.83 -10.78 10.64
CA PHE A 236 13.91 -11.74 10.37
C PHE A 236 13.93 -12.96 11.30
N LYS A 237 13.07 -13.04 12.32
CA LYS A 237 12.85 -14.29 13.08
C LYS A 237 12.13 -15.34 12.23
N PHE A 238 11.36 -14.89 11.25
CA PHE A 238 10.69 -15.74 10.28
C PHE A 238 11.57 -15.92 9.04
N PRO A 239 11.44 -17.03 8.30
CA PRO A 239 12.18 -17.28 7.07
C PRO A 239 11.60 -16.46 5.90
N ILE A 240 11.57 -15.14 6.05
CA ILE A 240 11.24 -14.19 4.99
C ILE A 240 12.41 -14.11 3.99
N VAL A 241 12.10 -13.80 2.73
CA VAL A 241 13.12 -13.66 1.69
C VAL A 241 13.88 -12.36 1.82
N ASP A 242 13.15 -11.25 1.92
CA ASP A 242 13.73 -9.91 2.06
C ASP A 242 12.70 -8.86 2.50
N ILE A 243 13.16 -7.62 2.69
CA ILE A 243 12.34 -6.46 3.08
C ILE A 243 12.53 -5.32 2.06
N LEU A 244 11.42 -4.81 1.52
CA LEU A 244 11.34 -3.58 0.73
C LEU A 244 10.73 -2.47 1.57
N ARG A 245 11.33 -1.29 1.52
CA ARG A 245 10.87 -0.13 2.29
C ARG A 245 9.98 0.78 1.45
N LYS A 246 8.88 1.25 2.04
CA LYS A 246 8.00 2.27 1.43
C LYS A 246 8.51 3.68 1.74
N PRO A 247 8.45 4.63 0.77
CA PRO A 247 8.08 4.40 -0.62
C PRO A 247 9.23 3.76 -1.42
N PHE A 248 8.88 3.01 -2.46
CA PHE A 248 9.83 2.33 -3.35
C PHE A 248 9.56 2.64 -4.82
N THR A 249 10.58 2.46 -5.65
CA THR A 249 10.48 2.57 -7.11
C THR A 249 10.07 1.24 -7.74
N GLU A 250 9.56 1.28 -8.97
CA GLU A 250 9.25 0.07 -9.76
C GLU A 250 10.46 -0.87 -9.89
N SER A 251 11.66 -0.32 -10.07
CA SER A 251 12.89 -1.11 -10.14
C SER A 251 13.18 -1.89 -8.85
N ALA A 252 12.98 -1.27 -7.68
CA ALA A 252 13.18 -1.92 -6.40
C ALA A 252 12.12 -3.01 -6.15
N LEU A 253 10.88 -2.76 -6.58
CA LEU A 253 9.79 -3.72 -6.53
C LEU A 253 10.07 -4.95 -7.43
N ASN A 254 10.49 -4.74 -8.67
CA ASN A 254 10.90 -5.81 -9.59
C ASN A 254 12.00 -6.68 -8.95
N ASN A 255 13.05 -6.04 -8.42
CA ASN A 255 14.17 -6.75 -7.80
C ASN A 255 13.74 -7.61 -6.61
N ILE A 256 12.87 -7.11 -5.71
CA ILE A 256 12.43 -7.91 -4.56
C ILE A 256 11.52 -9.05 -4.98
N LEU A 257 10.64 -8.83 -5.97
CA LEU A 257 9.76 -9.90 -6.46
C LEU A 257 10.59 -11.02 -7.09
N GLU A 258 11.57 -10.70 -7.93
CA GLU A 258 12.47 -11.68 -8.52
C GLU A 258 13.20 -12.50 -7.45
N ARG A 259 13.74 -11.85 -6.41
CA ARG A 259 14.34 -12.56 -5.27
C ARG A 259 13.33 -13.49 -4.58
N THR A 260 12.11 -13.01 -4.38
CA THR A 260 11.03 -13.77 -3.71
C THR A 260 10.68 -15.03 -4.48
N ILE A 261 10.40 -14.91 -5.78
CA ILE A 261 10.00 -16.05 -6.62
C ILE A 261 11.15 -17.04 -6.80
N ASN A 262 12.38 -16.54 -7.00
CA ASN A 262 13.56 -17.39 -7.20
C ASN A 262 14.06 -18.05 -5.90
N HIS A 263 13.54 -17.65 -4.73
CA HIS A 263 13.90 -18.28 -3.46
C HIS A 263 13.59 -19.79 -3.44
N ARG A 264 12.53 -20.22 -4.16
CA ARG A 264 12.20 -21.64 -4.35
C ARG A 264 13.32 -22.43 -5.04
N SER A 265 14.13 -21.79 -5.91
CA SER A 265 15.18 -22.47 -6.68
C SER A 265 16.40 -22.85 -5.84
N ASN A 266 16.60 -22.22 -4.67
CA ASN A 266 17.81 -22.41 -3.85
C ASN A 266 17.63 -23.36 -2.66
N ILE A 267 16.39 -23.72 -2.29
CA ILE A 267 16.12 -24.65 -1.18
C ILE A 267 16.11 -26.12 -1.66
N GLY A 268 16.14 -26.34 -2.98
CA GLY A 268 16.14 -27.66 -3.62
C GLY A 268 17.51 -28.21 -4.03
N MET A 269 18.62 -27.66 -3.52
CA MET A 269 19.99 -28.17 -3.74
C MET A 269 20.63 -28.68 -2.45
#